data_AF-A0A7C3W412-F1
#
_entry.id   AF-A0A7C3W412-F1
#
_cell.length_a   1.000
_cell.length_b   1.000
_cell.length_c   1.000
_cell.angle_alpha   90.00
_cell.angle_beta   90.00
_cell.angle_gamma   90.00
#
_symmetry.space_group_name_H-M   'P 1'
#
loop_
_entity.id
_entity.type
_entity.pdbx_description
1 polymer ?
#
loop_
_entity_poly.entity_id
_entity_poly.type
_entity_poly.pdbx_seq_one_letter_code
_entity_poly.pdbx_strand_id
1 'polypeptide(L)'
;MADMLVSLLKLPEVEDDVERLRAEGIIIRRARALERSVVRRYMLDRWSETWADEADMAFSFQPPSIFLATHEKKIIGFGCYECTCRNFFGPTGVNEEYRGRGIGRVLLVQCLMAMREMGYAYAIIGGVGPVEFYSRTVGAVLIPDSTPGIYTDMLER
;
A
#
# COMPACT_ATOMS: atom_id res chain seq x y z
N MET A 1 8.76 10.09 -9.83
CA MET A 1 7.90 9.13 -10.57
C MET A 1 6.55 9.80 -10.76
N ALA A 2 5.79 9.45 -11.80
CA ALA A 2 4.45 9.98 -11.99
C ALA A 2 3.47 9.39 -10.97
N ASP A 3 2.31 10.02 -10.80
CA ASP A 3 1.19 9.51 -10.02
C ASP A 3 0.12 8.90 -10.95
N MET A 4 -0.73 8.04 -10.41
CA MET A 4 -1.88 7.46 -11.14
C MET A 4 -3.21 7.71 -10.44
N LEU A 5 -4.26 7.93 -11.21
CA LEU A 5 -5.64 8.03 -10.74
C LEU A 5 -6.34 6.68 -10.88
N VAL A 6 -7.06 6.26 -9.85
CA VAL A 6 -7.87 5.03 -9.87
C VAL A 6 -9.32 5.31 -9.44
N SER A 7 -10.28 4.70 -10.14
CA SER A 7 -11.68 4.70 -9.70
C SER A 7 -11.91 3.61 -8.66
N LEU A 8 -12.43 3.99 -7.49
CA LEU A 8 -12.74 3.05 -6.42
C LEU A 8 -14.10 2.34 -6.64
N LEU A 9 -14.88 2.79 -7.63
CA LEU A 9 -16.20 2.25 -7.93
C LEU A 9 -16.17 0.92 -8.70
N LYS A 10 -15.02 0.57 -9.28
CA LYS A 10 -14.85 -0.62 -10.13
C LYS A 10 -13.61 -1.44 -9.73
N LEU A 11 -13.38 -1.55 -8.42
CA LEU A 11 -12.29 -2.39 -7.91
C LEU A 11 -12.59 -3.86 -8.17
N PRO A 12 -11.58 -4.68 -8.51
CA PRO A 12 -11.77 -6.11 -8.69
C PRO A 12 -12.01 -6.80 -7.34
N GLU A 13 -12.65 -7.96 -7.40
CA GLU A 13 -12.70 -8.92 -6.30
C GLU A 13 -11.35 -9.63 -6.13
N VAL A 14 -10.99 -9.94 -4.88
CA VAL A 14 -9.72 -10.57 -4.48
C VAL A 14 -9.91 -11.65 -3.42
N GLU A 15 -11.14 -12.06 -3.15
CA GLU A 15 -11.52 -13.04 -2.13
C GLU A 15 -10.84 -14.40 -2.40
N ASP A 16 -10.86 -14.86 -3.65
CA ASP A 16 -10.19 -16.10 -4.06
C ASP A 16 -8.67 -16.01 -3.87
N ASP A 17 -8.06 -14.87 -4.16
CA ASP A 17 -6.63 -14.63 -3.92
C ASP A 17 -6.32 -14.64 -2.41
N VAL A 18 -7.21 -14.08 -1.57
CA VAL A 18 -7.08 -14.07 -0.11
C VAL A 18 -7.14 -15.49 0.44
N GLU A 19 -8.11 -16.30 0.02
CA GLU A 19 -8.24 -17.68 0.51
C GLU A 19 -7.08 -18.56 0.03
N ARG A 20 -6.64 -18.41 -1.22
CA ARG A 20 -5.44 -19.10 -1.74
C ARG A 20 -4.20 -18.73 -0.92
N LEU A 21 -3.94 -17.45 -0.70
CA LEU A 21 -2.80 -17.00 0.11
C LEU A 21 -2.90 -17.53 1.54
N ARG A 22 -4.10 -17.57 2.14
CA ARG A 22 -4.33 -18.12 3.47
C ARG A 22 -4.00 -19.61 3.52
N ALA A 23 -4.39 -20.39 2.51
CA ALA A 23 -4.03 -21.81 2.39
C ALA A 23 -2.51 -22.02 2.29
N GLU A 24 -1.78 -21.06 1.71
CA GLU A 24 -0.32 -21.03 1.67
C GLU A 24 0.32 -20.48 2.99
N GLY A 25 -0.48 -20.24 4.03
CA GLY A 25 -0.03 -19.69 5.31
C GLY A 25 0.31 -18.20 5.29
N ILE A 26 -0.10 -17.47 4.25
CA ILE A 26 0.06 -16.01 4.13
C ILE A 26 -1.23 -15.33 4.57
N ILE A 27 -1.12 -14.43 5.56
CA ILE A 27 -2.24 -13.68 6.11
C ILE A 27 -2.11 -12.22 5.73
N ILE A 28 -3.13 -11.65 5.08
CA ILE A 28 -3.25 -10.22 4.81
C ILE A 28 -4.31 -9.61 5.73
N ARG A 29 -3.93 -8.59 6.49
CA ARG A 29 -4.80 -7.94 7.48
C ARG A 29 -4.35 -6.52 7.78
N ARG A 30 -5.22 -5.72 8.40
CA ARG A 30 -4.82 -4.43 8.98
C ARG A 30 -3.76 -4.63 10.07
N ALA A 31 -2.83 -3.68 10.19
CA ALA A 31 -1.95 -3.61 11.35
C ALA A 31 -2.75 -3.30 12.61
N ARG A 32 -2.26 -3.77 13.75
CA ARG A 32 -2.79 -3.44 15.08
C ARG A 32 -1.93 -2.34 15.69
N ALA A 33 -2.53 -1.47 16.50
CA ALA A 33 -1.81 -0.33 17.11
C ALA A 33 -0.53 -0.75 17.86
N LEU A 34 -0.57 -1.89 18.57
CA LEU A 34 0.59 -2.44 19.30
C LEU A 34 1.76 -2.88 18.41
N GLU A 35 1.56 -2.97 17.09
CA GLU A 35 2.56 -3.42 16.13
C GLU A 35 3.38 -2.26 15.54
N ARG A 36 3.06 -1.00 15.87
CA ARG A 36 3.73 0.20 15.34
C ARG A 36 5.25 0.10 15.34
N SER A 37 5.84 -0.23 16.48
CA SER A 37 7.30 -0.30 16.63
C SER A 37 7.95 -1.44 15.84
N VAL A 38 7.25 -2.56 15.65
CA VAL A 38 7.73 -3.68 14.83
C VAL A 38 7.65 -3.33 13.35
N VAL A 39 6.56 -2.70 12.92
CA VAL A 39 6.39 -2.25 11.53
C VAL A 39 7.41 -1.18 11.16
N ARG A 40 7.61 -0.16 12.00
CA ARG A 40 8.60 0.90 11.71
C ARG A 40 10.03 0.34 11.60
N ARG A 41 10.42 -0.60 12.47
CA ARG A 41 11.74 -1.27 12.36
C ARG A 41 11.86 -2.08 11.08
N TYR A 42 10.83 -2.84 10.72
CA TYR A 42 10.80 -3.56 9.44
C TYR A 42 10.98 -2.62 8.23
N MET A 43 10.39 -1.41 8.27
CA MET A 43 10.59 -0.41 7.22
C MET A 43 12.04 0.06 7.15
N LEU A 44 12.65 0.42 8.29
CA LEU A 44 14.05 0.85 8.33
C LEU A 44 15.01 -0.23 7.83
N ASP A 45 14.78 -1.48 8.22
CA ASP A 45 15.71 -2.59 7.93
C ASP A 45 15.66 -3.05 6.46
N ARG A 46 14.52 -2.88 5.79
CA ARG A 46 14.27 -3.47 4.45
C ARG A 46 13.98 -2.46 3.36
N TRP A 47 13.64 -1.23 3.73
CA TRP A 47 13.19 -0.20 2.81
C TRP A 47 14.01 1.07 3.03
N SER A 48 13.37 2.23 3.16
CA SER A 48 14.05 3.51 3.38
C SER A 48 13.54 4.17 4.66
N GLU A 49 14.34 5.09 5.20
CA GLU A 49 13.90 5.94 6.30
C GLU A 49 12.66 6.75 5.92
N THR A 50 12.58 7.28 4.69
CA THR A 50 11.41 8.02 4.20
C THR A 50 10.14 7.17 4.28
N TRP A 51 10.19 5.92 3.83
CA TRP A 51 9.04 5.02 3.91
C TRP A 51 8.73 4.59 5.33
N ALA A 52 9.73 4.51 6.22
CA ALA A 52 9.50 4.28 7.63
C ALA A 52 8.73 5.43 8.28
N ASP A 53 9.05 6.68 7.94
CA ASP A 53 8.35 7.86 8.44
C ASP A 53 6.92 7.95 7.88
N GLU A 54 6.75 7.75 6.57
CA GLU A 54 5.43 7.74 5.93
C GLU A 54 4.55 6.62 6.49
N ALA A 55 5.07 5.39 6.62
CA ALA A 55 4.29 4.28 7.16
C ALA A 55 3.96 4.43 8.65
N ASP A 56 4.80 5.11 9.44
CA ASP A 56 4.54 5.37 10.86
C ASP A 56 3.30 6.26 11.05
N MET A 57 3.03 7.18 10.10
CA MET A 57 1.81 7.99 10.11
C MET A 57 0.53 7.16 10.05
N ALA A 58 0.57 5.96 9.46
CA ALA A 58 -0.59 5.07 9.39
C ALA A 58 -1.18 4.72 10.77
N PHE A 59 -0.34 4.74 11.81
CA PHE A 59 -0.73 4.44 13.19
C PHE A 59 -1.37 5.61 13.93
N SER A 60 -1.46 6.79 13.28
CA SER A 60 -2.22 7.94 13.80
C SER A 60 -3.73 7.82 13.56
N PHE A 61 -4.16 6.82 12.79
CA PHE A 61 -5.56 6.54 12.48
C PHE A 61 -6.11 5.36 13.29
N GLN A 62 -7.42 5.35 13.53
CA GLN A 62 -8.13 4.23 14.14
C GLN A 62 -9.32 3.81 13.25
N PRO A 63 -9.25 2.64 12.57
CA PRO A 63 -8.13 1.69 12.55
C PRO A 63 -6.89 2.24 11.80
N PRO A 64 -5.68 1.68 12.03
CA PRO A 64 -4.49 2.08 11.29
C PRO A 64 -4.65 1.93 9.77
N SER A 65 -4.15 2.91 9.01
CA SER A 65 -4.29 2.98 7.56
C SER A 65 -3.19 2.21 6.80
N ILE A 66 -2.89 1.01 7.31
CA ILE A 66 -1.88 0.11 6.74
C ILE A 66 -2.36 -1.34 6.83
N PHE A 67 -2.23 -2.06 5.72
CA PHE A 67 -2.35 -3.51 5.66
C PHE A 67 -0.98 -4.16 5.64
N LEU A 68 -0.87 -5.31 6.31
CA LEU A 68 0.33 -6.14 6.39
C LEU A 68 0.03 -7.49 5.76
N ALA A 69 0.97 -7.98 4.96
CA ALA A 69 1.07 -9.39 4.59
C ALA A 69 2.08 -10.07 5.54
N THR A 70 1.69 -11.19 6.13
CA THR A 70 2.50 -11.92 7.09
C THR A 70 2.58 -13.40 6.77
N HIS A 71 3.75 -14.00 7.00
CA HIS A 71 3.97 -15.45 6.92
C HIS A 71 4.82 -15.88 8.11
N GLU A 72 4.40 -16.94 8.81
CA GLU A 72 5.08 -17.40 10.05
C GLU A 72 5.33 -16.28 11.08
N LYS A 73 4.35 -15.38 11.26
CA LYS A 73 4.41 -14.20 12.15
C LYS A 73 5.48 -13.15 11.75
N LYS A 74 6.06 -13.23 10.56
CA LYS A 74 6.98 -12.22 10.01
C LYS A 74 6.27 -11.38 8.96
N ILE A 75 6.62 -10.09 8.88
CA ILE A 75 6.11 -9.19 7.84
C ILE A 75 6.82 -9.52 6.53
N ILE A 76 6.03 -9.77 5.48
CA ILE A 76 6.52 -10.08 4.13
C ILE A 76 6.05 -9.07 3.09
N GLY A 77 5.18 -8.14 3.47
CA GLY A 77 4.74 -7.03 2.63
C GLY A 77 3.79 -6.11 3.37
N PHE A 78 3.52 -4.96 2.78
CA PHE A 78 2.64 -3.93 3.33
C PHE A 78 2.05 -3.04 2.24
N GLY A 79 0.93 -2.40 2.57
CA GLY A 79 0.34 -1.33 1.76
C GLY A 79 -0.22 -0.26 2.70
N CYS A 80 0.24 0.97 2.52
CA CYS A 80 -0.23 2.13 3.26
C CYS A 80 -1.23 2.94 2.42
N TYR A 81 -2.09 3.68 3.09
CA TYR A 81 -2.96 4.68 2.48
C TYR A 81 -3.22 5.82 3.47
N GLU A 82 -3.59 7.01 2.99
CA GLU A 82 -3.77 8.21 3.84
C GLU A 82 -2.51 8.60 4.66
N CYS A 83 -1.32 8.17 4.22
CA CYS A 83 -0.07 8.34 4.96
C CYS A 83 0.74 9.53 4.47
N THR A 84 1.25 9.47 3.23
CA THR A 84 2.08 10.53 2.67
C THR A 84 1.27 11.80 2.38
N CYS A 85 0.06 11.61 1.86
CA CYS A 85 -0.93 12.66 1.60
C CYS A 85 -2.33 12.07 1.76
N ARG A 86 -3.33 12.96 1.94
CA ARG A 86 -4.74 12.54 1.87
C ARG A 86 -5.08 12.04 0.48
N ASN A 87 -5.93 11.03 0.43
CA ASN A 87 -6.38 10.33 -0.76
C ASN A 87 -5.26 9.64 -1.56
N PHE A 88 -4.12 9.35 -0.93
CA PHE A 88 -3.02 8.62 -1.54
C PHE A 88 -2.96 7.18 -1.03
N PHE A 89 -2.74 6.25 -1.95
CA PHE A 89 -2.19 4.93 -1.70
C PHE A 89 -0.67 4.98 -1.89
N GLY A 90 0.05 4.43 -0.91
CA GLY A 90 1.51 4.44 -0.85
C GLY A 90 2.01 4.88 0.53
N PRO A 91 3.23 4.45 0.93
CA PRO A 91 4.09 3.48 0.23
C PRO A 91 3.55 2.05 0.27
N THR A 92 4.11 1.16 -0.56
CA THR A 92 3.77 -0.27 -0.58
C THR A 92 4.97 -1.09 -1.00
N GLY A 93 5.05 -2.33 -0.49
CA GLY A 93 6.14 -3.22 -0.83
C GLY A 93 5.84 -4.68 -0.50
N VAL A 94 6.43 -5.59 -1.27
CA VAL A 94 6.44 -7.03 -1.00
C VAL A 94 7.88 -7.52 -1.09
N ASN A 95 8.31 -8.30 -0.09
CA ASN A 95 9.61 -8.95 -0.05
C ASN A 95 9.85 -9.73 -1.35
N GLU A 96 11.07 -9.67 -1.88
CA GLU A 96 11.39 -10.18 -3.21
C GLU A 96 11.06 -11.66 -3.38
N GLU A 97 11.39 -12.47 -2.37
CA GLU A 97 11.12 -13.91 -2.30
C GLU A 97 9.61 -14.27 -2.35
N TYR A 98 8.73 -13.31 -2.09
CA TYR A 98 7.28 -13.48 -2.05
C TYR A 98 6.56 -12.81 -3.24
N ARG A 99 7.30 -12.14 -4.13
CA ARG A 99 6.73 -11.55 -5.35
C ARG A 99 6.20 -12.64 -6.29
N GLY A 100 5.29 -12.26 -7.19
CA GLY A 100 4.66 -13.19 -8.13
C GLY A 100 3.54 -14.07 -7.54
N ARG A 101 3.26 -13.98 -6.22
CA ARG A 101 2.21 -14.78 -5.54
C ARG A 101 0.85 -14.09 -5.42
N GLY A 102 0.69 -12.89 -6.00
CA GLY A 102 -0.54 -12.09 -5.90
C GLY A 102 -0.66 -11.23 -4.63
N ILE A 103 0.31 -11.24 -3.72
CA ILE A 103 0.28 -10.47 -2.46
C ILE A 103 0.10 -8.97 -2.70
N GLY A 104 0.87 -8.40 -3.65
CA GLY A 104 0.78 -6.97 -3.98
C GLY A 104 -0.61 -6.57 -4.50
N ARG A 105 -1.24 -7.44 -5.30
CA ARG A 105 -2.62 -7.23 -5.79
C ARG A 105 -3.61 -7.16 -4.64
N VAL A 106 -3.55 -8.11 -3.71
CA VAL A 106 -4.45 -8.14 -2.55
C VAL A 106 -4.22 -6.94 -1.64
N LEU A 107 -2.96 -6.59 -1.34
CA LEU A 107 -2.64 -5.40 -0.54
C LEU A 107 -3.19 -4.11 -1.17
N LEU A 108 -2.96 -3.92 -2.48
CA LEU A 108 -3.47 -2.78 -3.22
C LEU A 108 -4.99 -2.68 -3.13
N VAL A 109 -5.70 -3.77 -3.47
CA VAL A 109 -7.17 -3.77 -3.52
C VAL A 109 -7.75 -3.55 -2.13
N GLN A 110 -7.21 -4.18 -1.08
CA GLN A 110 -7.68 -3.99 0.29
C GLN A 110 -7.51 -2.54 0.78
N CYS A 111 -6.39 -1.88 0.44
CA CYS A 111 -6.20 -0.46 0.74
C CYS A 111 -7.20 0.42 -0.02
N LEU A 112 -7.40 0.19 -1.31
CA LEU A 112 -8.33 0.97 -2.13
C LEU A 112 -9.79 0.76 -1.70
N MET A 113 -10.17 -0.44 -1.30
CA MET A 113 -11.47 -0.73 -0.69
C MET A 113 -11.63 0.03 0.63
N ALA A 114 -10.59 0.08 1.47
CA ALA A 114 -10.62 0.87 2.71
C ALA A 114 -10.79 2.37 2.43
N MET A 115 -10.13 2.91 1.40
CA MET A 115 -10.31 4.31 0.98
C MET A 115 -11.75 4.55 0.48
N ARG A 116 -12.35 3.59 -0.22
CA ARG A 116 -13.77 3.66 -0.62
C ARG A 116 -14.69 3.71 0.59
N GLU A 117 -14.44 2.88 1.59
CA GLU A 117 -15.19 2.86 2.86
C GLU A 117 -15.07 4.18 3.63
N MET A 118 -13.95 4.91 3.47
CA MET A 118 -13.78 6.26 4.02
C MET A 118 -14.56 7.35 3.28
N GLY A 119 -15.20 7.01 2.14
CA GLY A 119 -16.03 7.92 1.36
C GLY A 119 -15.37 8.48 0.10
N TYR A 120 -14.19 8.01 -0.29
CA TYR A 120 -13.58 8.39 -1.57
C TYR A 120 -14.23 7.64 -2.75
N ALA A 121 -14.47 8.35 -3.86
CA ALA A 121 -14.88 7.74 -5.13
C ALA A 121 -13.68 7.43 -6.06
N TYR A 122 -12.59 8.16 -5.87
CA TYR A 122 -11.34 8.05 -6.64
C TYR A 122 -10.16 8.23 -5.69
N ALA A 123 -9.05 7.55 -5.97
CA ALA A 123 -7.81 7.66 -5.20
C ALA A 123 -6.61 7.92 -6.12
N ILE A 124 -5.54 8.43 -5.52
CA ILE A 124 -4.24 8.62 -6.15
C ILE A 124 -3.31 7.50 -5.70
N ILE A 125 -2.56 6.92 -6.63
CA ILE A 125 -1.47 5.98 -6.35
C ILE A 125 -0.20 6.80 -6.56
N GLY A 126 0.49 7.10 -5.45
CA GLY A 126 1.63 8.01 -5.44
C GLY A 126 2.92 7.36 -5.94
N GLY A 127 3.70 8.09 -6.73
CA GLY A 127 5.06 7.73 -7.12
C GLY A 127 5.18 6.32 -7.71
N VAL A 128 4.48 6.06 -8.82
CA VAL A 128 4.30 4.68 -9.30
C VAL A 128 5.54 4.04 -9.94
N GLY A 129 5.78 2.80 -9.55
CA GLY A 129 6.65 1.87 -10.23
C GLY A 129 6.34 0.43 -9.80
N PRO A 130 5.99 -0.50 -10.71
CA PRO A 130 5.75 -0.35 -12.16
C PRO A 130 4.31 0.10 -12.50
N VAL A 131 4.15 1.01 -13.47
CA VAL A 131 2.85 1.54 -13.95
C VAL A 131 1.89 0.43 -14.40
N GLU A 132 2.42 -0.55 -15.13
CA GLU A 132 1.64 -1.64 -15.73
C GLU A 132 0.92 -2.49 -14.67
N PHE A 133 1.54 -2.68 -13.50
CA PHE A 133 0.93 -3.42 -12.40
C PHE A 133 -0.38 -2.76 -11.95
N TYR A 134 -0.38 -1.44 -11.74
CA TYR A 134 -1.56 -0.70 -11.30
C TYR A 134 -2.62 -0.59 -12.40
N SER A 135 -2.20 -0.35 -13.64
CA SER A 135 -3.12 -0.29 -14.78
C SER A 135 -3.84 -1.62 -15.00
N ARG A 136 -3.13 -2.74 -14.99
CA ARG A 136 -3.73 -4.08 -15.15
C ARG A 136 -4.57 -4.51 -13.94
N THR A 137 -4.16 -4.15 -12.72
CA THR A 137 -4.82 -4.66 -11.50
C THR A 137 -6.11 -3.91 -11.21
N VAL A 138 -6.11 -2.59 -11.31
CA VAL A 138 -7.23 -1.73 -10.86
C VAL A 138 -7.68 -0.70 -11.89
N GLY A 139 -7.19 -0.78 -13.12
CA GLY A 139 -7.56 0.17 -14.18
C GLY A 139 -7.04 1.58 -13.93
N ALA A 140 -5.97 1.74 -13.16
CA ALA A 140 -5.39 3.04 -12.89
C ALA A 140 -4.82 3.66 -14.17
N VAL A 141 -4.92 4.99 -14.28
CA VAL A 141 -4.42 5.77 -15.41
C VAL A 141 -3.39 6.80 -14.93
N LEU A 142 -2.39 7.11 -15.75
CA LEU A 142 -1.41 8.15 -15.42
C LEU A 142 -2.11 9.51 -15.29
N ILE A 143 -1.71 10.28 -14.28
CA ILE A 143 -2.07 11.69 -14.16
C ILE A 143 -1.07 12.50 -14.99
N PRO A 144 -1.50 13.24 -16.03
CA PRO A 144 -0.61 14.10 -16.80
C PRO A 144 0.12 15.11 -15.90
N ASP A 145 1.37 15.41 -16.23
CA ASP A 145 2.20 16.42 -15.54
C ASP A 145 2.35 16.22 -14.02
N SER A 146 2.20 14.99 -13.54
CA SER A 146 2.29 14.63 -12.11
C SER A 146 3.71 14.27 -11.63
N THR A 147 4.76 14.67 -12.36
CA THR A 147 6.15 14.46 -11.92
C THR A 147 6.75 15.78 -11.45
N PRO A 148 7.33 15.88 -10.25
CA PRO A 148 7.67 14.80 -9.31
C PRO A 148 6.53 14.37 -8.37
N GLY A 149 5.32 14.90 -8.56
CA GLY A 149 4.16 14.66 -7.70
C GLY A 149 4.18 15.60 -6.51
N ILE A 150 3.83 15.10 -5.33
CA ILE A 150 3.88 15.85 -4.06
C ILE A 150 5.31 16.06 -3.52
N TYR A 151 6.31 15.41 -4.11
CA TYR A 151 7.69 15.40 -3.62
C TYR A 151 8.50 16.59 -4.17
N THR A 152 8.05 17.80 -3.89
CA THR A 152 8.72 19.07 -4.24
C THR A 152 9.29 19.74 -2.99
N ASP A 153 10.45 20.41 -3.11
CA ASP A 153 11.08 21.16 -2.00
C ASP A 153 11.36 20.29 -0.75
N MET A 154 11.92 19.09 -0.98
CA MET A 154 12.21 18.12 0.08
C MET A 154 13.41 18.56 0.92
N LEU A 155 13.34 18.35 2.24
CA LEU A 155 14.45 18.57 3.17
C LEU A 155 15.62 17.61 2.88
N GLU A 156 16.85 18.07 3.15
CA GLU A 156 18.04 17.22 3.17
C GLU A 156 17.96 16.18 4.30
N ARG A 157 18.49 14.98 4.06
CA ARG A 157 18.51 13.86 5.00
C ARG A 157 19.93 13.32 5.16
#